data_AF-A0A183I9G0-F1
#
_entry.id   AF-A0A183I9G0-F1
#
_cell.length_a   1.000
_cell.length_b   1.000
_cell.length_c   1.000
_cell.angle_alpha   90.00
_cell.angle_beta   90.00
_cell.angle_gamma   90.00
#
_symmetry.space_group_name_H-M   'P 1'
#
loop_
_entity.id
_entity.type
_entity.pdbx_description
1 polymer ?
#
loop_
_entity_poly.entity_id
_entity_poly.type
_entity_poly.pdbx_seq_one_letter_code
_entity_poly.pdbx_strand_id
1 'polypeptide(L)'
;MAENILVIGGGCMMQGFMARLKEELLNAFDDDRRPEMRPLQAIKFYKPSVLPNYLAWAGGSIFGGLEVLAYRSVSREEYNLNHQIPDWTDRITLEKG
;
A
#
# COMPACT_ATOMS: atom_id res chain seq x y z
N MET A 1 6.73 8.73 10.45
CA MET A 1 6.03 7.82 9.49
C MET A 1 4.99 8.55 8.64
N ALA A 2 4.26 9.55 9.16
CA ALA A 2 3.32 10.39 8.39
C ALA A 2 3.98 11.35 7.36
N GLU A 3 5.30 11.36 7.28
CA GLU A 3 6.07 12.13 6.29
C GLU A 3 6.19 11.43 4.92
N ASN A 4 5.74 10.17 4.80
CA ASN A 4 5.84 9.41 3.57
C ASN A 4 4.47 8.80 3.21
N ILE A 5 3.50 9.65 2.88
CA ILE A 5 2.16 9.19 2.51
C ILE A 5 2.06 9.13 0.99
N LEU A 6 1.82 7.93 0.46
CA LEU A 6 1.52 7.70 -0.94
C LEU A 6 0.01 7.47 -1.08
N VAL A 7 -0.62 8.24 -1.97
CA VAL A 7 -2.05 8.13 -2.28
C VAL A 7 -2.21 7.71 -3.75
N ILE A 8 -2.90 6.61 -3.98
CA ILE A 8 -3.10 6.00 -5.30
C ILE A 8 -4.56 5.60 -5.53
N GLY A 9 -4.88 5.21 -6.76
CA GLY A 9 -6.21 4.79 -7.19
C GLY A 9 -6.97 5.87 -7.94
N GLY A 10 -8.06 5.48 -8.60
CA GLY A 10 -8.86 6.43 -9.41
C GLY A 10 -9.51 7.54 -8.59
N GLY A 11 -9.97 7.21 -7.37
CA GLY A 11 -10.69 8.16 -6.50
C GLY A 11 -9.85 9.37 -6.07
N CYS A 12 -8.53 9.21 -5.93
CA CYS A 12 -7.67 10.31 -5.49
C CYS A 12 -7.34 11.33 -6.59
N MET A 13 -7.78 11.08 -7.83
CA MET A 13 -7.59 12.00 -8.95
C MET A 13 -8.68 13.08 -9.05
N MET A 14 -9.69 13.05 -8.17
CA MET A 14 -10.70 14.11 -8.09
C MET A 14 -10.04 15.46 -7.76
N GLN A 15 -10.47 16.50 -8.47
CA GLN A 15 -9.96 17.85 -8.25
C GLN A 15 -10.16 18.27 -6.79
N GLY A 16 -9.10 18.75 -6.14
CA GLY A 16 -9.14 19.18 -4.74
C GLY A 16 -9.04 18.06 -3.70
N PHE A 17 -9.08 16.78 -4.09
CA PHE A 17 -9.04 15.64 -3.17
C PHE A 17 -7.82 15.68 -2.23
N MET A 18 -6.63 15.91 -2.77
CA MET A 18 -5.39 15.94 -1.98
C MET A 18 -5.36 17.08 -0.96
N ALA A 19 -5.96 18.22 -1.30
CA ALA A 19 -6.06 19.34 -0.36
C ALA A 19 -7.03 19.01 0.78
N ARG A 20 -8.19 18.44 0.45
CA ARG A 20 -9.17 18.03 1.47
C ARG A 20 -8.64 16.92 2.37
N LEU A 21 -7.98 15.92 1.80
CA LEU A 21 -7.36 14.84 2.57
C LEU A 21 -6.31 15.38 3.56
N LYS A 22 -5.52 16.39 3.16
CA LYS A 22 -4.55 17.02 4.05
C LYS A 22 -5.23 17.66 5.25
N GLU A 23 -6.28 18.43 5.01
CA GLU A 23 -7.05 19.12 6.04
C GLU A 23 -7.66 18.14 7.04
N GLU A 24 -8.30 17.07 6.55
CA GLU A 24 -8.88 16.03 7.39
C GLU A 24 -7.84 15.32 8.26
N LEU A 25 -6.66 15.02 7.71
CA LEU A 25 -5.59 14.40 8.48
C LEU A 25 -5.03 15.34 9.55
N LEU A 26 -4.88 16.64 9.26
CA LEU A 26 -4.44 17.62 10.25
C LEU A 26 -5.46 17.73 11.39
N ASN A 27 -6.75 17.82 11.06
CA ASN A 27 -7.83 17.86 12.05
C ASN A 27 -7.86 16.58 12.90
N ALA A 28 -7.65 15.41 12.29
CA ALA A 28 -7.61 14.14 13.01
C ALA A 28 -6.39 14.00 13.95
N PHE A 29 -5.28 14.67 13.65
CA PHE A 29 -4.07 14.66 14.48
C PHE A 29 -4.09 15.70 15.60
N ASP A 30 -4.96 16.71 15.51
CA ASP A 30 -5.19 17.70 16.56
C ASP A 30 -6.31 17.32 17.53
N ASP A 31 -6.87 16.10 17.40
CA ASP A 31 -7.92 15.60 18.27
C ASP A 31 -7.39 15.39 19.71
N ASP A 32 -7.97 16.11 20.68
CA ASP A 32 -7.64 15.99 22.10
C ASP A 32 -7.84 14.58 22.68
N ARG A 33 -8.66 13.74 22.02
CA ARG A 33 -8.84 12.34 22.40
C ARG A 33 -7.64 11.45 22.05
N ARG A 34 -6.73 11.93 21.20
CA ARG A 34 -5.55 11.20 20.70
C ARG A 34 -4.29 12.08 20.72
N PRO A 35 -3.86 12.57 21.89
CA PRO A 35 -2.71 13.48 22.00
C PRO A 35 -1.40 12.86 21.46
N GLU A 36 -1.29 11.53 21.45
CA GLU A 36 -0.17 10.79 20.88
C GLU A 36 0.01 10.98 19.36
N MET A 37 -1.03 11.46 18.66
CA MET A 37 -1.01 11.67 17.21
C MET A 37 -0.47 13.05 16.82
N ARG A 38 -0.41 14.02 17.74
CA ARG A 38 0.08 15.40 17.48
C ARG A 38 1.49 15.46 16.88
N PRO A 39 2.46 14.61 17.26
CA PRO A 39 3.79 14.58 16.62
C PRO A 39 3.76 14.23 15.11
N LEU A 40 2.63 13.74 14.58
CA LEU A 40 2.47 13.35 13.18
C LEU A 40 1.99 14.49 12.25
N GLN A 41 1.89 15.72 12.75
CA GLN A 41 1.43 16.89 11.97
C GLN A 41 2.32 17.24 10.76
N ALA A 42 3.54 16.70 10.66
CA ALA A 42 4.40 16.82 9.48
C ALA A 42 3.92 15.94 8.31
N ILE A 43 2.71 16.22 7.81
CA ILE A 43 2.11 15.47 6.69
C ILE A 43 2.78 15.87 5.39
N LYS A 44 3.41 14.89 4.73
CA LYS A 44 4.00 15.06 3.40
C LYS A 44 3.47 13.96 2.49
N PHE A 45 2.92 14.37 1.35
CA PHE A 45 2.49 13.47 0.30
C PHE A 45 3.61 13.29 -0.71
N TYR A 46 3.93 12.04 -1.02
CA TYR A 46 4.80 11.72 -2.13
C TYR A 46 4.02 11.86 -3.44
N LYS A 47 4.58 12.62 -4.39
CA LYS A 47 4.01 12.74 -5.74
C LYS A 47 4.67 11.72 -6.66
N PRO A 48 3.95 10.70 -7.15
CA PRO A 48 4.52 9.73 -8.08
C PRO A 48 4.79 10.35 -9.46
N SER A 49 5.73 9.74 -10.19
CA SER A 49 6.09 10.12 -11.57
C SER A 49 5.06 9.71 -12.63
N VAL A 50 4.05 8.93 -12.24
CA VAL A 50 2.99 8.40 -13.10
C VAL A 50 1.61 8.71 -12.50
N LEU A 51 0.54 8.54 -13.28
CA LEU A 51 -0.81 8.85 -12.78
C LEU A 51 -1.19 7.90 -11.62
N PRO A 52 -1.82 8.43 -10.55
CA PRO A 52 -2.15 7.63 -9.37
C PRO A 52 -3.07 6.43 -9.64
N ASN A 53 -3.94 6.51 -10.65
CA ASN A 53 -4.91 5.45 -10.98
C ASN A 53 -4.27 4.16 -11.50
N TYR A 54 -3.08 4.21 -12.12
CA TYR A 54 -2.37 3.03 -12.59
C TYR A 54 -1.05 2.77 -11.85
N LEU A 55 -0.70 3.55 -10.82
CA LEU A 55 0.58 3.40 -10.13
C LEU A 55 0.78 1.99 -9.56
N ALA A 56 -0.27 1.36 -9.02
CA ALA A 56 -0.21 -0.03 -8.57
C ALA A 56 0.15 -1.01 -9.71
N TRP A 57 -0.42 -0.80 -10.89
CA TRP A 57 -0.12 -1.62 -12.07
C TRP A 57 1.31 -1.42 -12.55
N ALA A 58 1.78 -0.17 -12.60
CA ALA A 58 3.18 0.13 -12.91
C ALA A 58 4.15 -0.53 -11.91
N GLY A 59 3.83 -0.51 -10.62
CA GLY A 59 4.60 -1.23 -9.59
C GLY A 59 4.62 -2.75 -9.83
N GLY A 60 3.48 -3.32 -10.20
CA GLY A 60 3.37 -4.73 -10.61
C GLY A 60 4.20 -5.07 -11.84
N SER A 61 4.26 -4.20 -12.85
CA SER A 61 5.12 -4.38 -14.03
C SER A 61 6.60 -4.29 -13.69
N ILE A 62 7.00 -3.36 -12.81
CA ILE A 62 8.38 -3.25 -12.33
C ILE A 62 8.77 -4.50 -11.56
N PHE A 63 7.93 -4.93 -10.59
CA PHE A 63 8.14 -6.18 -9.86
C PHE A 63 8.18 -7.39 -10.82
N GLY A 64 7.31 -7.37 -11.83
CA GLY A 64 7.26 -8.19 -13.06
C GLY A 64 8.61 -8.46 -13.71
N GLY A 65 9.41 -7.42 -13.82
CA GLY A 65 10.72 -7.45 -14.49
C GLY A 65 11.88 -7.84 -13.57
N LEU A 66 11.65 -8.02 -12.27
CA LEU A 66 12.69 -8.44 -11.33
C LEU A 66 12.80 -9.97 -11.30
N GLU A 67 14.00 -10.50 -11.07
CA GLU A 67 14.26 -11.96 -10.98
C GLU A 67 13.66 -12.64 -9.73
N VAL A 68 12.96 -11.88 -8.88
CA VAL A 68 12.38 -12.39 -7.63
C VAL A 68 11.05 -13.12 -7.84
N LEU A 69 10.44 -12.98 -9.03
CA LEU A 69 9.10 -13.50 -9.28
C LEU A 69 9.00 -15.01 -9.14
N ALA A 70 9.97 -15.75 -9.67
CA ALA A 70 9.99 -17.21 -9.57
C ALA A 70 9.97 -17.71 -8.12
N TYR A 71 10.51 -16.93 -7.17
CA TYR A 71 10.55 -17.27 -5.74
C TYR A 71 9.32 -16.78 -4.96
N ARG A 72 8.51 -15.90 -5.56
CA ARG A 72 7.39 -15.22 -4.89
C ARG A 72 6.03 -15.59 -5.49
N SER A 73 6.00 -16.27 -6.64
CA SER A 73 4.82 -16.81 -7.29
C SER A 73 4.65 -18.30 -6.99
N VAL A 74 3.45 -18.83 -7.26
CA VAL A 74 3.13 -20.25 -7.18
C VAL A 74 3.22 -20.84 -8.58
N SER A 75 3.99 -21.91 -8.72
CA SER A 75 4.07 -22.64 -10.00
C SER A 75 2.78 -23.40 -10.29
N ARG A 76 2.57 -23.76 -11.55
CA ARG A 76 1.44 -24.62 -11.93
C ARG A 76 1.54 -26.00 -11.25
N GLU A 77 2.75 -26.52 -11.15
CA GLU A 77 3.06 -27.82 -10.56
C GLU A 77 2.70 -27.82 -9.07
N GLU A 78 3.05 -26.76 -8.34
CA GLU A 78 2.69 -26.56 -6.93
C GLU A 78 1.17 -26.40 -6.74
N TYR A 79 0.52 -25.62 -7.60
CA TYR A 79 -0.94 -25.50 -7.56
C TYR A 79 -1.65 -26.83 -7.84
N ASN A 80 -1.12 -27.68 -8.72
CA ASN A 80 -1.72 -28.99 -9.00
C ASN A 80 -1.60 -29.97 -7.82
N LEU A 81 -0.67 -29.76 -6.89
CA LEU A 81 -0.55 -30.59 -5.69
C LEU A 81 -1.54 -30.17 -4.59
N ASN A 82 -1.68 -28.86 -4.39
CA ASN A 82 -2.42 -28.31 -3.24
C ASN A 82 -3.81 -27.75 -3.62
N HIS A 83 -4.06 -27.52 -4.92
CA HIS A 83 -5.27 -26.88 -5.47
C HIS A 83 -5.64 -25.55 -4.81
N GLN A 84 -4.64 -24.84 -4.26
CA GLN A 84 -4.82 -23.61 -3.53
C GLN A 84 -3.64 -22.67 -3.80
N ILE A 85 -3.94 -21.38 -3.94
CA ILE A 85 -2.95 -20.31 -3.84
C ILE A 85 -2.95 -19.87 -2.37
N PRO A 86 -1.82 -19.95 -1.64
CA PRO A 86 -1.79 -19.64 -0.22
C PRO A 86 -2.11 -18.16 0.00
N ASP A 87 -3.03 -17.92 0.92
CA ASP A 87 -3.36 -16.58 1.38
C ASP A 87 -2.40 -16.10 2.48
N TRP A 88 -2.66 -14.92 3.04
CA TRP A 88 -1.82 -14.36 4.10
C TRP A 88 -1.82 -15.22 5.38
N THR A 89 -2.94 -15.84 5.71
CA THR A 89 -3.11 -16.64 6.93
C THR A 89 -2.44 -18.01 6.81
N ASP A 90 -2.42 -18.57 5.61
CA ASP A 90 -1.72 -19.82 5.31
C ASP A 90 -0.22 -19.70 5.59
N ARG A 91 0.38 -18.53 5.28
CA ARG A 91 1.81 -18.29 5.43
C ARG A 91 2.28 -18.06 6.87
N ILE A 92 1.44 -17.48 7.73
CA ILE A 92 1.78 -17.23 9.15
C ILE A 92 1.90 -18.54 9.94
N THR A 93 1.15 -19.57 9.53
CA THR A 93 1.05 -20.82 10.28
C THR A 93 2.27 -21.73 10.08
N LEU A 94 3.00 -21.55 8.98
CA LEU A 94 4.18 -22.36 8.62
C LEU A 94 5.47 -21.93 9.33
N GLU A 95 5.55 -20.73 9.91
CA GLU A 95 6.75 -20.24 10.63
C GLU A 95 6.79 -20.65 12.12
N LYS A 96 5.80 -21.40 12.61
CA LYS A 96 5.70 -21.81 14.03
C LYS A 96 5.95 -23.31 14.29
N GLY A 97 6.45 -24.05 13.28
CA GLY A 97 6.77 -25.48 13.36
C GLY A 97 8.26 -25.75 13.45
#